data_AF-A0A918PZP1-F1
#
_entry.id   AF-A0A918PZP1-F1
#
_cell.length_a   1.000
_cell.length_b   1.000
_cell.length_c   1.000
_cell.angle_alpha   90.00
_cell.angle_beta   90.00
_cell.angle_gamma   90.00
#
_symmetry.space_group_name_H-M   'P 1'
#
loop_
_entity.id
_entity.type
_entity.pdbx_description
1 polymer ?
#
loop_
_entity_poly.entity_id
_entity_poly.type
_entity_poly.pdbx_seq_one_letter_code
_entity_poly.pdbx_strand_id
1 'polypeptide(L)'
;MTDKPTAAGGRSPGRPARPADGRAVAAALFVDLGESRGDQWIRQPRARYECLRCRTAEGPVHGQAAVANFTRSIKAEHHSRCTAIQEHSS
;
A
#
# COMPACT_ATOMS: atom_id res chain seq x y z
N MET A 1 -45.64 23.93 43.55
CA MET A 1 -45.16 25.02 42.67
C MET A 1 -43.66 25.08 42.92
N THR A 2 -42.74 24.60 42.08
CA THR A 2 -42.71 24.48 40.62
C THR A 2 -41.64 23.43 40.25
N ASP A 3 -41.92 22.63 39.23
CA ASP A 3 -41.04 21.63 38.61
C ASP A 3 -39.98 22.27 37.67
N LYS A 4 -38.98 21.48 37.22
CA LYS A 4 -38.25 21.55 35.91
C LYS A 4 -36.77 22.03 35.94
N PRO A 5 -35.85 21.53 35.07
CA PRO A 5 -35.62 20.16 34.59
C PRO A 5 -34.14 19.71 34.64
N THR A 6 -33.95 18.40 34.50
CA THR A 6 -32.74 17.70 34.03
C THR A 6 -32.18 18.27 32.71
N ALA A 7 -30.87 18.52 32.66
CA ALA A 7 -30.12 18.64 31.41
C ALA A 7 -29.22 17.42 31.24
N ALA A 8 -29.69 16.47 30.43
CA ALA A 8 -28.89 15.36 29.93
C ALA A 8 -27.85 15.90 28.94
N GLY A 9 -26.58 15.88 29.32
CA GLY A 9 -25.46 16.06 28.39
C GLY A 9 -25.45 14.90 27.40
N GLY A 10 -25.92 15.17 26.19
CA GLY A 10 -26.05 14.20 25.12
C GLY A 10 -24.74 13.46 24.87
N ARG A 11 -24.76 12.14 25.04
CA ARG A 11 -23.79 11.26 24.41
C ARG A 11 -23.88 11.51 22.91
N SER A 12 -22.82 12.05 22.33
CA SER A 12 -22.68 12.11 20.87
C SER A 12 -23.01 10.71 20.34
N PRO A 13 -23.97 10.55 19.42
CA PRO A 13 -24.21 9.25 18.82
C PRO A 13 -22.89 8.85 18.17
N GLY A 14 -22.34 7.73 18.64
CA GLY A 14 -21.10 7.17 18.12
C GLY A 14 -21.20 7.17 16.60
N ARG A 15 -20.19 7.78 15.95
CA ARG A 15 -20.07 7.73 14.51
C ARG A 15 -20.26 6.26 14.11
N PRO A 16 -21.24 5.90 13.27
CA PRO A 16 -21.40 4.52 12.85
C PRO A 16 -20.06 4.09 12.26
N ALA A 17 -19.56 2.93 12.71
CA ALA A 17 -18.38 2.32 12.10
C ALA A 17 -18.66 2.25 10.61
N ARG A 18 -17.84 2.94 9.80
CA ARG A 18 -17.98 2.89 8.36
C ARG A 18 -17.92 1.41 7.99
N PRO A 19 -18.93 0.88 7.26
CA PRO A 19 -18.84 -0.48 6.76
C PRO A 19 -17.49 -0.62 6.06
N ALA A 20 -16.70 -1.60 6.50
CA ALA A 20 -15.46 -1.93 5.83
C ALA A 20 -15.82 -2.67 4.54
N ASP A 21 -16.39 -1.98 3.56
CA ASP A 21 -16.34 -2.37 2.15
C ASP A 21 -14.90 -2.15 1.62
N GLY A 22 -13.93 -2.54 2.45
CA GLY A 22 -12.64 -1.90 2.56
C GLY A 22 -11.66 -2.49 1.57
N ARG A 23 -11.53 -1.88 0.40
CA ARG A 23 -10.30 -2.01 -0.39
C ARG A 23 -9.13 -1.54 0.48
N ALA A 24 -8.43 -2.50 1.09
CA ALA A 24 -7.18 -2.24 1.78
C ALA A 24 -6.03 -2.18 0.77
N VAL A 25 -5.14 -1.20 0.94
CA VAL A 25 -3.87 -1.17 0.20
C VAL A 25 -3.03 -2.34 0.70
N ALA A 26 -2.73 -3.29 -0.18
CA ALA A 26 -1.98 -4.51 0.19
C ALA A 26 -0.47 -4.36 -0.01
N ALA A 27 -0.05 -3.45 -0.88
CA ALA A 27 1.34 -3.23 -1.26
C ALA A 27 1.50 -1.88 -1.99
N ALA A 28 2.74 -1.42 -2.10
CA ALA A 28 3.13 -0.24 -2.85
C ALA A 28 4.26 -0.58 -3.83
N LEU A 29 4.17 -0.04 -5.05
CA LEU A 29 5.24 -0.09 -6.04
C LEU A 29 5.76 1.32 -6.27
N PHE A 30 7.04 1.53 -5.97
CA PHE A 30 7.72 2.80 -6.17
C PHE A 30 8.57 2.70 -7.43
N VAL A 31 8.33 3.60 -8.38
CA VAL A 31 9.11 3.71 -9.62
C VAL A 31 9.64 5.12 -9.75
N ASP A 32 10.94 5.23 -9.91
CA ASP A 32 11.64 6.45 -10.25
C ASP A 32 12.17 6.29 -11.68
N LEU A 33 11.73 7.15 -12.58
CA LEU A 33 12.06 7.06 -14.00
C LEU A 33 13.48 7.53 -14.32
N GLY A 34 14.23 7.99 -13.32
CA GLY A 34 15.60 8.46 -13.52
C GLY A 34 15.63 9.84 -14.16
N GLU A 35 16.74 10.13 -14.85
CA GLU A 35 16.96 11.34 -15.63
C GLU A 35 17.93 11.04 -16.76
N SER A 36 17.59 11.43 -17.99
CA SER A 36 18.44 11.28 -19.17
C SER A 36 18.73 12.62 -19.85
N ARG A 37 19.90 12.72 -20.47
CA ARG A 37 20.30 13.80 -21.36
C ARG A 37 20.70 13.17 -22.69
N GLY A 38 19.82 13.28 -23.69
CA GLY A 38 19.94 12.52 -24.92
C GLY A 38 19.94 11.02 -24.63
N ASP A 39 20.88 10.29 -25.24
CA ASP A 39 21.03 8.84 -25.07
C ASP A 39 21.77 8.43 -23.78
N GLN A 40 22.25 9.41 -23.00
CA GLN A 40 22.99 9.15 -21.76
C GLN A 40 22.10 9.30 -20.53
N TRP A 41 22.13 8.30 -19.65
CA TRP A 41 21.54 8.38 -18.32
C TRP A 41 22.41 9.23 -17.38
N ILE A 42 21.84 10.29 -16.81
CA ILE A 42 22.41 11.01 -15.67
C ILE A 42 22.12 10.21 -14.39
N ARG A 43 20.91 9.67 -14.30
CA ARG A 43 20.47 8.79 -13.22
C ARG A 43 19.61 7.69 -13.80
N GLN A 44 19.99 6.44 -13.57
CA GLN A 44 19.21 5.32 -14.06
C GLN A 44 17.83 5.25 -13.39
N PRO A 45 16.79 4.78 -14.10
CA PRO A 45 15.53 4.46 -13.48
C PRO A 45 15.72 3.37 -12.44
N ARG A 46 14.89 3.39 -11.39
CA ARG A 46 14.89 2.39 -10.32
C ARG A 46 13.48 2.07 -9.85
N ALA A 47 13.28 0.85 -9.34
CA ALA A 47 11.99 0.45 -8.78
C ALA A 47 12.16 -0.42 -7.52
N ARG A 48 11.22 -0.28 -6.57
CA ARG A 48 11.11 -1.10 -5.34
C ARG A 48 9.65 -1.43 -5.09
N TYR A 49 9.39 -2.65 -4.67
CA TYR A 49 8.07 -3.11 -4.23
C TYR A 49 8.06 -3.32 -2.72
N GLU A 50 7.00 -2.90 -2.04
CA GLU A 50 6.80 -3.09 -0.61
C GLU A 50 5.45 -3.76 -0.34
N CYS A 51 5.47 -4.91 0.32
CA CYS A 51 4.26 -5.59 0.72
C CYS A 51 3.85 -5.14 2.12
N LEU A 52 2.63 -4.62 2.25
CA LEU A 52 2.10 -4.19 3.56
C LEU A 52 1.56 -5.37 4.38
N ARG A 53 1.33 -6.53 3.73
CA ARG A 53 0.85 -7.74 4.41
C ARG A 53 1.98 -8.45 5.17
N CYS A 54 3.03 -8.88 4.47
CA CYS A 54 4.16 -9.59 5.06
C CYS A 54 5.33 -8.67 5.45
N ARG A 55 5.21 -7.35 5.21
CA ARG A 55 6.20 -6.32 5.56
C ARG A 55 7.57 -6.47 4.88
N THR A 56 7.68 -7.30 3.84
CA THR A 56 8.92 -7.43 3.06
C THR A 56 9.00 -6.42 1.93
N ALA A 57 10.22 -6.11 1.52
CA ALA A 57 10.54 -5.27 0.38
C ALA A 57 11.35 -6.04 -0.65
N GLU A 58 11.09 -5.80 -1.93
CA GLU A 58 11.80 -6.39 -3.06
C GLU A 58 12.42 -5.30 -3.94
N GLY A 59 13.68 -5.50 -4.35
CA GLY A 59 14.51 -4.49 -5.00
C GLY A 59 15.40 -3.72 -4.01
N PRO A 60 15.89 -2.53 -4.37
CA PRO A 60 15.63 -1.80 -5.61
C PRO A 60 16.35 -2.41 -6.82
N VAL A 61 15.66 -2.48 -7.96
CA VAL A 61 16.27 -2.76 -9.27
C VAL A 61 16.64 -1.46 -9.97
N HIS A 62 17.68 -1.48 -10.82
CA HIS A 62 18.16 -0.30 -11.56
C HIS A 62 18.25 -0.60 -13.06
N GLY A 63 18.04 0.41 -13.89
CA GLY A 63 18.13 0.33 -15.35
C GLY A 63 16.80 0.03 -16.03
N GLN A 64 16.60 0.60 -17.22
CA GLN A 64 15.30 0.65 -17.91
C GLN A 64 14.69 -0.74 -18.10
N ALA A 65 15.44 -1.69 -18.67
CA ALA A 65 14.94 -3.03 -18.95
C ALA A 65 14.58 -3.80 -17.67
N ALA A 66 15.40 -3.69 -16.63
CA ALA A 66 15.14 -4.34 -15.34
C ALA A 66 13.91 -3.74 -14.65
N VAL A 67 13.77 -2.41 -14.64
CA VAL A 67 12.61 -1.71 -14.07
C VAL A 67 11.32 -2.08 -14.81
N ALA A 68 11.35 -2.17 -16.14
CA ALA A 68 10.20 -2.56 -16.95
C ALA A 68 9.77 -4.01 -16.65
N ASN A 69 10.73 -4.94 -16.61
CA ASN A 69 10.46 -6.34 -16.27
C ASN A 69 9.93 -6.48 -14.84
N PHE A 70 10.57 -5.82 -13.87
CA PHE A 70 10.18 -5.83 -12.47
C PHE A 70 8.76 -5.29 -12.26
N THR A 71 8.44 -4.14 -12.84
CA THR A 71 7.09 -3.53 -12.75
C THR A 71 6.02 -4.46 -13.30
N ARG A 72 6.34 -5.21 -14.37
CA ARG A 72 5.43 -6.16 -15.00
C ARG A 72 5.18 -7.40 -14.14
N SER A 73 6.20 -7.94 -13.48
CA SER A 73 6.12 -9.28 -12.85
C SER A 73 5.99 -9.27 -11.32
N ILE A 74 6.52 -8.25 -10.63
CA ILE A 74 6.78 -8.32 -9.19
C ILE A 74 5.54 -8.62 -8.36
N LYS A 75 4.38 -8.11 -8.73
CA LYS A 75 3.14 -8.36 -7.99
C LYS A 75 2.76 -9.85 -7.98
N ALA A 76 2.87 -10.51 -9.13
CA ALA A 76 2.52 -11.93 -9.26
C ALA A 76 3.59 -12.82 -8.60
N GLU A 77 4.87 -12.49 -8.82
CA GLU A 77 6.00 -13.20 -8.23
C GLU A 77 6.05 -13.07 -6.70
N HIS A 78 5.67 -11.92 -6.16
CA HIS A 78 5.55 -11.73 -4.72
C HIS A 78 4.36 -12.52 -4.16
N HIS A 79 3.22 -12.51 -4.85
CA HIS A 79 2.01 -13.18 -4.39
C HIS A 79 2.22 -14.67 -4.11
N SER A 80 2.98 -15.37 -4.95
CA SER A 80 3.29 -16.80 -4.75
C SER A 80 4.16 -17.07 -3.52
N ARG A 81 4.95 -16.09 -3.06
CA ARG A 81 5.88 -16.21 -1.93
C ARG A 81 5.42 -15.49 -0.66
N CYS A 82 4.27 -14.81 -0.71
CA CYS A 82 3.78 -14.00 0.39
C CYS A 82 3.25 -14.89 1.53
N THR A 83 3.98 -14.95 2.64
CA THR A 83 3.65 -15.76 3.82
C THR A 83 2.27 -15.41 4.39
N ALA A 84 1.94 -14.12 4.47
CA ALA A 84 0.65 -13.64 4.97
C ALA A 84 -0.56 -14.09 4.11
N ILE A 85 -0.35 -14.52 2.86
CA ILE A 85 -1.41 -15.11 2.03
C ILE A 85 -1.47 -16.63 2.24
N GLN A 86 -0.32 -17.26 2.40
CA GLN A 86 -0.22 -18.70 2.65
C GLN A 86 -0.85 -19.08 4.01
N GLU A 87 -0.63 -18.27 5.04
CA GLU A 87 -1.19 -18.47 6.39
C GLU A 87 -2.72 -18.43 6.45
N HIS A 88 -3.37 -17.68 5.55
CA HIS A 88 -4.83 -17.60 5.44
C HIS A 88 -5.47 -18.76 4.66
N SER A 89 -4.66 -19.70 4.13
CA SER A 89 -5.11 -20.84 3.34
C SER A 89 -5.08 -22.17 4.11
N SER A 90 -4.80 -22.12 5.42
CA SER A 90 -4.75 -23.27 6.33
C SER A 90 -5.93 -23.32 7.28
#